data_AF-Q1YW25-F1
#
_entry.id   AF-Q1YW25-F1
#
_cell.length_a   1.000
_cell.length_b   1.000
_cell.length_c   1.000
_cell.angle_alpha   90.00
_cell.angle_beta   90.00
_cell.angle_gamma   90.00
#
_symmetry.space_group_name_H-M   'P 1'
#
loop_
_entity.id
_entity.type
_entity.pdbx_description
1 polymer ?
#
loop_
_entity_poly.entity_id
_entity_poly.type
_entity_poly.pdbx_seq_one_letter_code
_entity_poly.pdbx_strand_id
1 'polypeptide(L)'
;MKTPHEIQYQAFAAAGGLYDERHAKLYANFADDLIKDGSFSIVHEGVAHACYTPITVDAAPHLKCFVLAPLAVLPEYQGKGYATRLMEEAEKQLDADVIFVMGDPCHYGNRYNTPHNVLPPVETLAPLECWFARELTAGALNGVGESASSLTGPYASKLMWSHPSEQV
;
A
#
# COMPACT_ATOMS: atom_id res chain seq x y z
N MET A 1 7.73 -13.69 17.76
CA MET A 1 7.56 -12.55 16.83
C MET A 1 6.13 -12.60 16.33
N LYS A 2 5.42 -11.46 16.24
CA LYS A 2 4.04 -11.48 15.73
C LYS A 2 4.05 -11.72 14.22
N THR A 3 3.07 -12.46 13.75
CA THR A 3 2.82 -12.72 12.33
C THR A 3 2.31 -11.46 11.62
N PRO A 4 2.39 -11.39 10.27
CA PRO A 4 1.72 -10.37 9.47
C PRO A 4 0.25 -10.16 9.87
N HIS A 5 -0.51 -11.24 9.98
CA HIS A 5 -1.90 -11.24 10.41
C HIS A 5 -2.09 -10.57 11.77
N GLU A 6 -1.34 -10.99 12.79
CA GLU A 6 -1.45 -10.43 14.15
C GLU A 6 -1.10 -8.95 14.20
N ILE A 7 -0.09 -8.51 13.44
CA ILE A 7 0.30 -7.09 13.38
C ILE A 7 -0.81 -6.26 12.74
N GLN A 8 -1.34 -6.70 11.59
CA GLN A 8 -2.42 -6.02 10.89
C GLN A 8 -3.69 -5.95 11.75
N TYR A 9 -4.12 -7.10 12.29
CA TYR A 9 -5.30 -7.18 13.14
C TYR A 9 -5.21 -6.21 14.32
N GLN A 10 -4.11 -6.26 15.08
CA GLN A 10 -4.00 -5.47 16.31
C GLN A 10 -3.83 -3.98 16.04
N ALA A 11 -3.14 -3.60 14.96
CA ALA A 11 -3.01 -2.20 14.58
C ALA A 11 -4.38 -1.59 14.20
N PHE A 12 -5.15 -2.28 13.34
CA PHE A 12 -6.47 -1.81 12.92
C PHE A 12 -7.52 -1.89 14.02
N ALA A 13 -7.48 -2.91 14.89
CA ALA A 13 -8.41 -3.03 16.01
C ALA A 13 -8.24 -1.90 17.04
N ALA A 14 -7.04 -1.32 17.12
CA ALA A 14 -6.72 -0.21 18.01
C ALA A 14 -6.75 1.17 17.33
N ALA A 15 -6.95 1.24 16.01
CA ALA A 15 -6.92 2.49 15.25
C ALA A 15 -8.09 3.43 15.59
N GLY A 16 -9.27 2.86 15.87
CA GLY A 16 -10.50 3.62 16.14
C GLY A 16 -10.97 4.45 14.94
N GLY A 17 -11.91 5.37 15.20
CA GLY A 17 -12.50 6.21 14.16
C GLY A 17 -13.36 5.40 13.19
N LEU A 18 -12.95 5.35 11.92
CA LEU A 18 -13.61 4.55 10.88
C LEU A 18 -13.33 3.05 11.01
N TYR A 19 -12.27 2.67 11.73
CA TYR A 19 -11.84 1.28 11.84
C TYR A 19 -12.37 0.64 13.12
N ASP A 20 -12.96 -0.54 12.95
CA ASP A 20 -13.47 -1.41 14.02
C ASP A 20 -12.90 -2.84 13.90
N GLU A 21 -13.38 -3.76 14.73
CA GLU A 21 -12.92 -5.16 14.71
C GLU A 21 -13.17 -5.85 13.36
N ARG A 22 -14.22 -5.47 12.61
CA ARG A 22 -14.49 -6.06 11.30
C ARG A 22 -13.42 -5.62 10.30
N HIS A 23 -13.02 -4.36 10.33
CA HIS A 23 -11.91 -3.86 9.52
C HIS A 23 -10.60 -4.55 9.89
N ALA A 24 -10.33 -4.75 11.19
CA ALA A 24 -9.15 -5.48 11.63
C ALA A 24 -9.07 -6.90 11.04
N LYS A 25 -10.20 -7.62 11.04
CA LYS A 25 -10.29 -8.94 10.40
C LYS A 25 -10.10 -8.84 8.89
N LEU A 26 -10.73 -7.85 8.24
CA LEU A 26 -10.59 -7.62 6.81
C LEU A 26 -9.13 -7.41 6.42
N TYR A 27 -8.43 -6.45 7.04
CA TYR A 27 -7.04 -6.13 6.69
C TYR A 27 -6.04 -7.24 7.06
N ALA A 28 -6.29 -7.99 8.13
CA ALA A 28 -5.47 -9.14 8.49
C ALA A 28 -5.63 -10.29 7.49
N ASN A 29 -6.86 -10.63 7.12
CA ASN A 29 -7.13 -11.63 6.08
C ASN A 29 -6.60 -11.17 4.72
N PHE A 30 -6.78 -9.89 4.39
CA PHE A 30 -6.26 -9.32 3.15
C PHE A 30 -4.75 -9.45 3.05
N ALA A 31 -4.01 -9.21 4.15
CA ALA A 31 -2.57 -9.44 4.17
C ALA A 31 -2.20 -10.91 3.89
N ASP A 32 -2.90 -11.87 4.51
CA ASP A 32 -2.67 -13.29 4.27
C ASP A 32 -2.98 -13.68 2.80
N ASP A 33 -4.07 -13.15 2.24
CA ASP A 33 -4.46 -13.39 0.86
C ASP A 33 -3.43 -12.83 -0.12
N LEU A 34 -2.91 -11.62 0.12
CA LEU A 34 -1.84 -11.03 -0.68
C LEU A 34 -0.54 -11.83 -0.62
N ILE A 35 -0.14 -12.27 0.58
CA ILE A 35 1.05 -13.11 0.77
C ILE A 35 0.89 -14.42 -0.01
N LYS A 36 -0.29 -15.02 0.05
CA LYS A 36 -0.60 -16.26 -0.67
C LYS A 36 -0.62 -16.07 -2.19
N ASP A 37 -1.05 -14.90 -2.66
CA ASP A 37 -1.08 -14.53 -4.09
C ASP A 37 0.31 -14.14 -4.64
N GLY A 38 1.29 -13.94 -3.76
CA GLY A 38 2.69 -13.68 -4.14
C GLY A 38 3.10 -12.21 -4.06
N SER A 39 2.30 -11.35 -3.44
CA SER A 39 2.74 -10.00 -3.10
C SER A 39 3.95 -10.05 -2.17
N PHE A 40 4.89 -9.13 -2.36
CA PHE A 40 6.03 -9.01 -1.47
C PHE A 40 5.55 -8.57 -0.09
N SER A 41 5.95 -9.29 0.96
CA SER A 41 5.59 -9.01 2.35
C SER A 41 6.83 -8.87 3.20
N ILE A 42 6.83 -7.88 4.08
CA ILE A 42 7.95 -7.60 4.98
C ILE A 42 7.46 -7.29 6.39
N VAL A 43 8.14 -7.87 7.37
CA VAL A 43 7.95 -7.58 8.80
C VAL A 43 9.20 -6.89 9.33
N HIS A 44 9.04 -5.72 9.95
CA HIS A 44 10.12 -4.99 10.59
C HIS A 44 10.01 -5.14 12.12
N GLU A 45 11.05 -5.75 12.70
CA GLU A 45 11.23 -5.98 14.14
C GLU A 45 10.06 -6.69 14.84
N GLY A 46 9.19 -7.37 14.08
CA GLY A 46 8.02 -8.06 14.63
C GLY A 46 6.88 -7.14 15.09
N VAL A 47 6.93 -5.86 14.75
CA VAL A 47 5.98 -4.83 15.23
C VAL A 47 5.37 -3.99 14.11
N ALA A 48 5.90 -4.09 12.89
CA ALA A 48 5.37 -3.43 11.71
C ALA A 48 5.37 -4.38 10.51
N HIS A 49 4.37 -4.27 9.65
CA HIS A 49 4.18 -5.13 8.48
C HIS A 49 3.63 -4.35 7.28
N ALA A 50 4.08 -4.70 6.09
CA ALA A 50 3.57 -4.17 4.84
C ALA A 50 3.55 -5.22 3.72
N CYS A 51 2.56 -5.10 2.81
CA CYS A 51 2.55 -5.80 1.53
C CYS A 51 2.71 -4.83 0.35
N TYR A 52 3.36 -5.32 -0.70
CA TYR A 52 3.59 -4.62 -1.97
C TYR A 52 3.15 -5.53 -3.12
N THR A 53 2.08 -5.12 -3.81
CA THR A 53 1.47 -5.90 -4.88
C THR A 53 1.91 -5.36 -6.25
N PRO A 54 2.40 -6.20 -7.17
CA PRO A 54 2.77 -5.75 -8.51
C PRO A 54 1.61 -5.03 -9.23
N ILE A 55 1.92 -3.95 -9.92
CA ILE A 55 0.99 -3.19 -10.75
C ILE A 55 1.64 -2.91 -12.10
N THR A 56 0.85 -2.99 -13.17
CA THR A 56 1.27 -2.62 -14.52
C THR A 56 0.78 -1.23 -14.84
N VAL A 57 1.68 -0.36 -15.30
CA VAL A 57 1.32 0.92 -15.91
C VAL A 57 1.24 0.70 -17.42
N ASP A 58 0.05 0.84 -18.01
CA ASP A 58 -0.21 0.39 -19.38
C ASP A 58 0.66 1.12 -20.42
N ALA A 59 0.95 2.40 -20.22
CA ALA A 59 1.83 3.19 -21.08
C ALA A 59 3.33 2.89 -20.87
N ALA A 60 3.69 2.20 -19.79
CA ALA A 60 5.07 1.86 -19.44
C ALA A 60 5.20 0.48 -18.76
N PRO A 61 4.80 -0.62 -19.44
CA PRO A 61 4.74 -1.96 -18.86
C PRO A 61 6.13 -2.57 -18.56
N HIS A 62 7.19 -1.89 -18.98
CA HIS A 62 8.57 -2.27 -18.68
C HIS A 62 9.02 -1.81 -17.29
N LEU A 63 8.32 -0.85 -16.68
CA LEU A 63 8.62 -0.39 -15.32
C LEU A 63 8.16 -1.43 -14.31
N LYS A 64 9.00 -1.68 -13.32
CA LYS A 64 8.70 -2.56 -12.20
C LYS A 64 8.00 -1.75 -11.10
N CYS A 65 6.68 -1.78 -11.12
CA CYS A 65 5.85 -0.99 -10.23
C CYS A 65 5.12 -1.84 -9.17
N PHE A 66 4.87 -1.25 -8.00
CA PHE A 66 4.09 -1.87 -6.93
C PHE A 66 3.08 -0.92 -6.30
N VAL A 67 2.02 -1.45 -5.69
CA VAL A 67 1.12 -0.73 -4.79
C VAL A 67 1.35 -1.20 -3.36
N LEU A 68 1.62 -0.27 -2.46
CA LEU A 68 1.73 -0.49 -1.02
C LEU A 68 0.35 -0.56 -0.37
N ALA A 69 -0.07 -1.75 0.06
CA ALA A 69 -1.13 -1.96 1.04
C ALA A 69 -1.23 -3.46 1.43
N PRO A 70 -1.67 -3.79 2.66
CA PRO A 70 -1.86 -2.86 3.79
C PRO A 70 -0.52 -2.54 4.47
N LEU A 71 -0.46 -1.43 5.22
CA LEU A 71 0.69 -1.03 6.06
C LEU A 71 0.21 -0.88 7.51
N ALA A 72 0.88 -1.54 8.44
CA ALA A 72 0.53 -1.48 9.85
C ALA A 72 1.76 -1.36 10.75
N VAL A 73 1.59 -0.62 11.85
CA VAL A 73 2.52 -0.56 12.98
C VAL A 73 1.69 -0.75 14.24
N LEU A 74 2.13 -1.63 15.13
CA LEU A 74 1.48 -1.84 16.42
C LEU A 74 1.37 -0.52 17.21
N PRO A 75 0.27 -0.28 17.95
CA PRO A 75 -0.02 1.02 18.58
C PRO A 75 1.13 1.57 19.44
N GLU A 76 1.77 0.71 20.24
CA GLU A 76 2.89 1.09 21.12
C GLU A 76 4.13 1.59 20.35
N TYR A 77 4.22 1.36 19.04
CA TYR A 77 5.36 1.66 18.17
C TYR A 77 5.04 2.75 17.14
N GLN A 78 3.80 3.23 17.09
CA GLN A 78 3.39 4.33 16.21
C GLN A 78 4.06 5.66 16.60
N GLY A 79 4.24 6.57 15.64
CA GLY A 79 4.90 7.86 15.85
C GLY A 79 6.42 7.79 16.14
N LYS A 80 7.02 6.59 16.11
CA LYS A 80 8.45 6.36 16.42
C LYS A 80 9.29 5.98 15.19
N GLY A 81 8.77 6.25 13.99
CA GLY A 81 9.45 6.02 12.72
C GLY A 81 9.53 4.57 12.23
N TYR A 82 8.81 3.62 12.86
CA TYR A 82 8.82 2.20 12.44
C TYR A 82 8.25 2.00 11.04
N ALA A 83 7.18 2.72 10.66
CA ALA A 83 6.65 2.69 9.30
C ALA A 83 7.69 3.16 8.27
N THR A 84 8.39 4.26 8.57
CA THR A 84 9.44 4.80 7.70
C THR A 84 10.57 3.80 7.48
N ARG A 85 11.10 3.21 8.56
CA ARG A 85 12.18 2.21 8.47
C ARG A 85 11.73 0.94 7.73
N LEU A 86 10.50 0.49 7.96
CA LEU A 86 9.91 -0.63 7.23
C LEU A 86 9.84 -0.34 5.72
N MET A 87 9.34 0.84 5.33
CA MET A 87 9.26 1.23 3.91
C MET A 87 10.64 1.38 3.28
N GLU A 88 11.61 1.97 3.98
CA GLU A 88 13.00 2.07 3.51
C GLU A 88 13.65 0.71 3.29
N GLU A 89 13.34 -0.26 4.14
CA GLU A 89 13.84 -1.62 3.99
C GLU A 89 13.17 -2.33 2.80
N ALA A 90 11.85 -2.19 2.65
CA ALA A 90 11.13 -2.73 1.50
C ALA A 90 11.63 -2.15 0.17
N GLU A 91 11.83 -0.83 0.09
CA GLU A 91 12.31 -0.12 -1.09
C GLU A 91 13.68 -0.64 -1.56
N LYS A 92 14.56 -1.06 -0.63
CA LYS A 92 15.87 -1.67 -0.97
C LYS A 92 15.75 -3.10 -1.49
N GLN A 93 14.73 -3.85 -1.06
CA GLN A 93 14.57 -5.27 -1.39
C GLN A 93 13.73 -5.49 -2.65
N LEU A 94 12.77 -4.60 -2.93
CA LEU A 94 11.84 -4.73 -4.04
C LEU A 94 12.51 -4.55 -5.41
N ASP A 95 13.60 -3.77 -5.49
CA ASP A 95 14.21 -3.36 -6.76
C ASP A 95 13.12 -2.82 -7.71
N ALA A 96 12.29 -1.91 -7.18
CA ALA A 96 11.18 -1.30 -7.92
C ALA A 96 11.63 -0.02 -8.61
N ASP A 97 10.98 0.33 -9.72
CA ASP A 97 11.13 1.65 -10.34
C ASP A 97 10.22 2.68 -9.66
N VAL A 98 8.99 2.26 -9.35
CA VAL A 98 7.94 3.13 -8.80
C VAL A 98 7.10 2.37 -7.77
N ILE A 99 6.78 3.03 -6.67
CA ILE A 99 5.80 2.53 -5.70
C ILE A 99 4.64 3.53 -5.61
N PHE A 100 3.43 3.01 -5.76
CA PHE A 100 2.19 3.75 -5.57
C PHE A 100 1.54 3.45 -4.22
N VAL A 101 0.75 4.38 -3.71
CA VAL A 101 -0.04 4.18 -2.48
C VAL A 101 -1.29 5.04 -2.51
N MET A 102 -2.43 4.44 -2.15
CA MET A 102 -3.67 5.17 -1.88
C MET A 102 -3.77 5.42 -0.38
N GLY A 103 -3.87 6.68 0.04
CA GLY A 103 -3.96 6.99 1.48
C GLY A 103 -4.07 8.47 1.83
N ASP A 104 -3.88 8.77 3.12
CA ASP A 104 -4.04 10.13 3.64
C ASP A 104 -2.85 11.04 3.22
N PRO A 105 -3.11 12.24 2.64
CA PRO A 105 -2.06 13.20 2.30
C PRO A 105 -1.15 13.61 3.46
N CYS A 106 -1.66 13.68 4.68
CA CYS A 106 -0.87 13.98 5.88
C CYS A 106 0.15 12.88 6.20
N HIS A 107 -0.14 11.64 5.80
CA HIS A 107 0.74 10.50 6.05
C HIS A 107 1.73 10.27 4.89
N TYR A 108 1.25 10.23 3.65
CA TYR A 108 2.06 9.82 2.50
C TYR A 108 2.64 10.99 1.71
N GLY A 109 2.01 12.17 1.72
CA GLY A 109 2.34 13.28 0.82
C GLY A 109 3.73 13.89 0.97
N ASN A 110 4.44 13.62 2.07
CA ASN A 110 5.85 14.02 2.20
C ASN A 110 6.83 13.01 1.58
N ARG A 111 6.47 11.72 1.54
CA ARG A 111 7.37 10.63 1.10
C ARG A 111 7.07 10.15 -0.32
N TYR A 112 5.79 10.10 -0.68
CA TYR A 112 5.28 9.69 -1.98
C TYR A 112 4.69 10.94 -2.64
N ASN A 113 5.53 11.73 -3.29
CA ASN A 113 5.16 13.02 -3.86
C ASN A 113 5.66 13.23 -5.28
N THR A 114 6.03 12.14 -5.97
CA THR A 114 6.33 12.21 -7.40
C THR A 114 5.04 12.56 -8.13
N PRO A 115 4.98 13.65 -8.92
CA PRO A 115 3.81 13.95 -9.74
C PRO A 115 3.62 12.90 -10.84
N HIS A 116 2.37 12.48 -11.10
CA HIS A 116 2.04 11.54 -12.16
C HIS A 116 0.59 11.67 -12.63
N ASN A 117 0.29 11.12 -13.81
CA ASN A 117 -1.06 11.01 -14.36
C ASN A 117 -1.50 9.54 -14.57
N VAL A 118 -0.89 8.62 -13.82
CA VAL A 118 -1.30 7.21 -13.77
C VAL A 118 -2.55 7.07 -12.91
N LEU A 119 -3.64 6.53 -13.46
CA LEU A 119 -4.89 6.28 -12.74
C LEU A 119 -4.76 5.04 -11.82
N PRO A 120 -5.55 4.96 -10.74
CA PRO A 120 -5.65 3.74 -9.93
C PRO A 120 -6.04 2.51 -10.77
N PRO A 121 -5.57 1.30 -10.41
CA PRO A 121 -5.83 0.08 -11.18
C PRO A 121 -7.25 -0.46 -11.03
N VAL A 122 -7.99 0.06 -10.05
CA VAL A 122 -9.39 -0.26 -9.81
C VAL A 122 -10.14 1.06 -9.65
N GLU A 123 -11.31 1.15 -10.28
CA GLU A 123 -12.20 2.30 -10.17
C GLU A 123 -12.53 2.57 -8.68
N THR A 124 -12.30 3.81 -8.25
CA THR A 124 -12.50 4.25 -6.87
C THR A 124 -13.13 5.63 -6.84
N LEU A 125 -13.88 5.91 -5.77
CA LEU A 125 -14.40 7.25 -5.45
C LEU A 125 -13.41 8.07 -4.60
N ALA A 126 -12.26 7.49 -4.23
CA ALA A 126 -11.22 8.22 -3.52
C ALA A 126 -10.71 9.40 -4.37
N PRO A 127 -10.47 10.58 -3.77
CA PRO A 127 -9.86 11.70 -4.48
C PRO A 127 -8.50 11.31 -5.07
N LEU A 128 -8.21 11.74 -6.31
CA LEU A 128 -6.93 11.43 -6.94
C LEU A 128 -5.74 12.08 -6.21
N GLU A 129 -5.94 13.14 -5.43
CA GLU A 129 -4.88 13.68 -4.56
C GLU A 129 -4.44 12.72 -3.44
N CYS A 130 -5.19 11.65 -3.18
CA CYS A 130 -4.83 10.58 -2.25
C CYS A 130 -4.07 9.43 -2.94
N TRP A 131 -3.92 9.47 -4.26
CA TRP A 131 -3.18 8.50 -5.06
C TRP A 131 -1.76 9.01 -5.31
N PHE A 132 -0.82 8.51 -4.53
CA PHE A 132 0.55 8.99 -4.51
C PHE A 132 1.50 8.02 -5.22
N ALA A 133 2.61 8.55 -5.73
CA ALA A 133 3.74 7.75 -6.21
C ALA A 133 5.07 8.21 -5.62
N ARG A 134 6.03 7.28 -5.62
CA ARG A 134 7.43 7.51 -5.33
C ARG A 134 8.25 6.79 -6.38
N GLU A 135 9.02 7.56 -7.14
CA GLU A 135 10.10 7.02 -7.98
C GLU A 135 11.27 6.58 -7.11
N LEU A 136 11.74 5.36 -7.33
CA LEU A 136 13.03 4.87 -6.84
C LEU A 136 14.08 4.91 -7.96
N THR A 137 13.65 4.70 -9.21
CA THR A 137 14.42 5.04 -10.41
C THR A 137 14.09 6.47 -10.83
N ALA A 138 15.08 7.36 -10.74
CA ALA A 138 14.88 8.78 -11.00
C ALA A 138 14.33 9.04 -12.41
N GLY A 139 13.17 9.70 -12.49
CA GLY A 139 12.51 10.03 -13.74
C GLY A 139 11.81 8.85 -14.43
N ALA A 140 11.55 7.75 -13.72
CA ALA A 140 10.86 6.59 -14.30
C ALA A 140 9.47 6.93 -14.88
N LEU A 141 8.78 7.93 -14.34
CA LEU A 141 7.47 8.38 -14.83
C LEU A 141 7.57 9.50 -15.88
N ASN A 142 8.78 9.96 -16.22
CA ASN A 142 8.95 10.98 -17.26
C ASN A 142 8.48 10.45 -18.62
N GLY A 143 7.56 11.19 -19.25
CA GLY A 143 7.05 10.83 -20.58
C GLY A 143 5.99 9.72 -20.60
N VAL A 144 5.61 9.16 -19.44
CA VAL A 144 4.48 8.20 -19.34
C VAL A 144 3.16 8.85 -19.75
N GLY A 145 2.98 10.14 -19.43
CA GLY A 145 1.74 10.86 -19.70
C GLY A 145 0.57 10.33 -18.88
N GLU A 146 -0.65 10.50 -19.39
CA GLU A 146 -1.84 9.87 -18.83
C GLU A 146 -1.83 8.36 -19.14
N SER A 147 -2.03 7.53 -18.11
CA SER A 147 -2.06 6.08 -18.28
C SER A 147 -3.09 5.44 -17.36
N ALA A 148 -3.77 4.41 -17.85
CA ALA A 148 -4.42 3.44 -16.99
C ALA A 148 -3.36 2.56 -16.30
N SER A 149 -3.79 1.82 -15.29
CA SER A 149 -2.98 0.79 -14.66
C SER A 149 -3.84 -0.43 -14.34
N SER A 150 -3.20 -1.56 -14.08
CA SER A 150 -3.87 -2.82 -13.80
C SER A 150 -3.09 -3.68 -12.81
N LEU A 151 -3.81 -4.45 -12.01
CA LEU A 151 -3.26 -5.49 -11.15
C LEU A 151 -4.22 -6.69 -11.09
N THR A 152 -3.72 -7.82 -10.60
CA THR A 152 -4.50 -9.05 -10.43
C THR A 152 -4.57 -9.44 -8.94
N GLY A 153 -5.33 -10.50 -8.66
CA GLY A 153 -5.36 -11.09 -7.32
C GLY A 153 -6.27 -10.36 -6.34
N PRO A 154 -6.09 -10.57 -5.02
CA PRO A 154 -6.97 -10.04 -3.99
C PRO A 154 -7.11 -8.52 -4.02
N TYR A 155 -6.05 -7.79 -4.40
CA TYR A 155 -6.10 -6.33 -4.45
C TYR A 155 -6.91 -5.79 -5.64
N ALA A 156 -7.27 -6.62 -6.63
CA ALA A 156 -8.14 -6.22 -7.74
C ALA A 156 -9.61 -6.09 -7.30
N SER A 157 -9.94 -6.49 -6.06
CA SER A 157 -11.28 -6.38 -5.50
C SER A 157 -11.69 -4.92 -5.31
N LYS A 158 -12.84 -4.52 -5.90
CA LYS A 158 -13.43 -3.19 -5.70
C LYS A 158 -13.64 -2.83 -4.22
N LEU A 159 -13.89 -3.83 -3.37
CA LEU A 159 -14.06 -3.63 -1.93
C LEU A 159 -12.81 -3.04 -1.28
N MET A 160 -11.61 -3.44 -1.70
CA MET A 160 -10.37 -2.91 -1.12
C MET A 160 -10.06 -1.48 -1.57
N TRP A 161 -10.81 -0.97 -2.55
CA TRP A 161 -10.68 0.39 -3.10
C TRP A 161 -11.89 1.28 -2.76
N SER A 162 -12.89 0.78 -2.04
CA SER A 162 -14.01 1.57 -1.53
C SER A 162 -13.61 2.37 -0.29
N HIS A 163 -14.44 3.34 0.10
CA HIS A 163 -14.22 4.07 1.35
C HIS A 163 -14.26 3.08 2.54
N PRO A 164 -13.43 3.26 3.60
CA PRO A 164 -13.39 2.32 4.72
C PRO A 164 -14.77 1.97 5.30
N SER A 165 -15.67 2.95 5.43
CA SER A 165 -17.04 2.73 5.92
C SER A 165 -17.92 1.78 5.08
N GLU A 166 -17.49 1.44 3.87
CA GLU A 166 -18.20 0.55 2.94
C GLU A 166 -17.52 -0.83 2.81
N GLN A 167 -16.41 -1.05 3.52
CA GLN A 167 -15.61 -2.27 3.40
C GLN A 167 -16.16 -3.46 4.22
N VAL A 168 -17.02 -3.20 5.22
CA VAL A 168 -17.48 -4.19 6.22
C VAL A 168 -18.90 -3.94 6.77
#